data_AF-A0A7X4K9B6-F1
#
_entry.id   AF-A0A7X4K9B6-F1
#
_cell.length_a   1.000
_cell.length_b   1.000
_cell.length_c   1.000
_cell.angle_alpha   90.00
_cell.angle_beta   90.00
_cell.angle_gamma   90.00
#
_symmetry.space_group_name_H-M   'P 1'
#
loop_
_entity.id
_entity.type
_entity.pdbx_description
1 polymer ?
#
loop_
_entity_poly.entity_id
_entity_poly.type
_entity_poly.pdbx_seq_one_letter_code
_entity_poly.pdbx_strand_id
1 'polypeptide(L)'
;MAQTNWTLDLGGAPWNEDCAQIGHTLNFDLVNTAEAMLYRAALIAVAGFPPAGITLRIKANAHDFGTYRTVEARIDDDQDDGSHASYLETLEIGIAFWHQAGFAPPEFSKLTASDQLVSFVVDAVASALRITRPSTTGAFFPESSGPIHRNLTAAFPEAAQRAFSEGAVPC
;
A
#
# COMPACT_ATOMS: atom_id res chain seq x y z
N MET A 1 -26.24 21.30 -7.43
CA MET A 1 -25.73 20.67 -6.18
C MET A 1 -24.28 20.35 -6.44
N ALA A 2 -23.36 20.74 -5.55
CA ALA A 2 -21.96 20.34 -5.68
C ALA A 2 -21.89 18.80 -5.59
N GLN A 3 -21.00 18.20 -6.36
CA GLN A 3 -20.78 16.77 -6.33
C GLN A 3 -20.09 16.43 -5.00
N THR A 4 -20.79 15.77 -4.06
CA THR A 4 -20.25 15.39 -2.74
C THR A 4 -19.33 14.17 -2.82
N ASN A 5 -19.27 13.52 -3.98
CA ASN A 5 -18.48 12.32 -4.20
C ASN A 5 -17.48 12.51 -5.35
N TRP A 6 -16.18 12.43 -5.07
CA TRP A 6 -15.13 12.64 -6.05
C TRP A 6 -14.00 11.61 -5.89
N THR A 7 -13.04 11.64 -6.81
CA THR A 7 -11.93 10.67 -6.86
C THR A 7 -10.60 11.37 -7.08
N LEU A 8 -9.56 10.81 -6.46
CA LEU A 8 -8.17 11.24 -6.61
C LEU A 8 -7.32 10.04 -7.07
N ASP A 9 -6.61 10.18 -8.18
CA ASP A 9 -5.63 9.19 -8.63
C ASP A 9 -4.30 9.43 -7.90
N LEU A 10 -3.75 8.37 -7.29
CA LEU A 10 -2.54 8.41 -6.48
C LEU A 10 -1.34 7.79 -7.20
N GLY A 11 -1.53 7.26 -8.42
CA GLY A 11 -0.52 6.52 -9.16
C GLY A 11 -0.45 5.03 -8.82
N GLY A 12 0.47 4.30 -9.45
CA GLY A 12 0.60 2.85 -9.32
C GLY A 12 1.76 2.37 -8.43
N ALA A 13 2.74 3.22 -8.17
CA ALA A 13 3.99 2.89 -7.49
C ALA A 13 4.63 4.15 -6.89
N PRO A 14 5.62 4.03 -5.98
CA PRO A 14 6.44 5.16 -5.55
C PRO A 14 7.13 5.84 -6.73
N TRP A 15 7.20 7.17 -6.70
CA TRP A 15 7.55 7.96 -7.89
C TRP A 15 9.05 7.99 -8.26
N ASN A 16 9.94 7.47 -7.42
CA ASN A 16 11.37 7.28 -7.71
C ASN A 16 11.79 5.79 -7.85
N GLU A 17 10.83 4.86 -7.94
CA GLU A 17 11.11 3.44 -8.12
C GLU A 17 10.85 3.03 -9.59
N ASP A 18 11.52 1.96 -10.03
CA ASP A 18 11.17 1.32 -11.30
C ASP A 18 9.75 0.77 -11.20
N CYS A 19 8.90 1.09 -12.19
CA CYS A 19 7.51 0.64 -12.22
C CYS A 19 7.20 -0.24 -13.43
N ALA A 20 6.12 -1.02 -13.35
CA ALA A 20 5.70 -1.88 -14.44
C ALA A 20 5.38 -1.07 -15.71
N GLN A 21 5.95 -1.47 -16.85
CA GLN A 21 5.78 -0.80 -18.13
C GLN A 21 5.18 -1.75 -19.18
N ILE A 22 4.12 -1.29 -19.84
CA ILE A 22 3.48 -2.00 -20.95
C ILE A 22 4.52 -2.25 -22.05
N GLY A 23 4.57 -3.48 -22.55
CA GLY A 23 5.51 -3.87 -23.61
C GLY A 23 6.95 -4.15 -23.16
N HIS A 24 7.29 -3.88 -21.89
CA HIS A 24 8.61 -4.14 -21.32
C HIS A 24 8.56 -5.16 -20.17
N THR A 25 7.58 -5.04 -19.27
CA THR A 25 7.45 -5.92 -18.11
C THR A 25 6.81 -7.24 -18.53
N LEU A 26 7.50 -8.36 -18.27
CA LEU A 26 6.93 -9.70 -18.42
C LEU A 26 5.74 -9.86 -17.47
N ASN A 27 4.66 -10.48 -17.94
CA ASN A 27 3.41 -10.62 -17.18
C ASN A 27 2.85 -9.28 -16.67
N PHE A 28 2.94 -8.23 -17.50
CA PHE A 28 2.58 -6.85 -17.13
C PHE A 28 1.28 -6.74 -16.32
N ASP A 29 0.18 -7.33 -16.77
CA ASP A 29 -1.11 -7.23 -16.06
C ASP A 29 -1.04 -7.73 -14.62
N LEU A 30 -0.32 -8.83 -14.41
CA LEU A 30 -0.14 -9.45 -13.11
C LEU A 30 0.79 -8.60 -12.23
N VAL A 31 1.93 -8.17 -12.78
CA VAL A 31 2.92 -7.35 -12.07
C VAL A 31 2.34 -5.99 -11.69
N ASN A 32 1.70 -5.29 -12.62
CA ASN A 32 1.10 -3.98 -12.37
C ASN A 32 -0.08 -4.07 -11.37
N THR A 33 -0.81 -5.18 -11.34
CA THR A 33 -1.80 -5.42 -10.28
C THR A 33 -1.12 -5.56 -8.92
N ALA A 34 -0.07 -6.37 -8.81
CA ALA A 34 0.68 -6.56 -7.55
C ALA A 34 1.30 -5.25 -7.07
N GLU A 35 1.89 -4.49 -7.98
CA GLU A 35 2.51 -3.20 -7.73
C GLU A 35 1.51 -2.19 -7.15
N ALA A 36 0.35 -2.01 -7.80
CA ALA A 36 -0.68 -1.12 -7.29
C ALA A 36 -1.25 -1.59 -5.93
N MET A 37 -1.39 -2.90 -5.72
CA MET A 37 -1.80 -3.46 -4.42
C MET A 37 -0.78 -3.18 -3.31
N LEU A 38 0.51 -3.32 -3.60
CA LEU A 38 1.59 -3.01 -2.66
C LEU A 38 1.71 -1.52 -2.41
N TYR A 39 1.53 -0.68 -3.43
CA TYR A 39 1.54 0.76 -3.29
C TYR A 39 0.38 1.25 -2.41
N ARG A 40 -0.83 0.67 -2.57
CA ARG A 40 -1.95 0.89 -1.65
C ARG A 40 -1.58 0.52 -0.21
N ALA A 41 -0.91 -0.62 0.00
CA ALA A 41 -0.47 -1.02 1.33
C ALA A 41 0.59 -0.07 1.91
N ALA A 42 1.50 0.44 1.08
CA ALA A 42 2.51 1.42 1.46
C ALA A 42 1.88 2.77 1.84
N LEU A 43 0.89 3.25 1.09
CA LEU A 43 0.11 4.45 1.42
C LEU A 43 -0.61 4.28 2.77
N ILE A 44 -1.23 3.13 3.03
CA ILE A 44 -1.84 2.82 4.33
C ILE A 44 -0.79 2.76 5.44
N ALA A 45 0.41 2.26 5.15
CA ALA A 45 1.49 2.21 6.13
C ALA A 45 1.87 3.62 6.61
N VAL A 46 1.93 4.60 5.71
CA VAL A 46 2.29 6.00 6.03
C VAL A 46 1.11 6.80 6.56
N ALA A 47 -0.05 6.74 5.90
CA ALA A 47 -1.22 7.57 6.21
C ALA A 47 -2.14 6.98 7.29
N GLY A 48 -2.05 5.67 7.56
CA GLY A 48 -3.01 4.94 8.37
C GLY A 48 -4.21 4.44 7.58
N PHE A 49 -5.12 3.75 8.29
CA PHE A 49 -6.35 3.24 7.68
C PHE A 49 -7.25 4.41 7.22
N PRO A 50 -7.90 4.32 6.04
CA PRO A 50 -8.77 5.39 5.56
C PRO A 50 -9.88 5.74 6.57
N PRO A 51 -10.13 7.04 6.85
CA PRO A 51 -11.26 7.45 7.67
C PRO A 51 -12.60 7.20 6.96
N ALA A 52 -13.70 7.35 7.68
CA ALA A 52 -15.04 7.24 7.10
C ALA A 52 -15.19 8.20 5.91
N GLY A 53 -15.85 7.77 4.83
CA GLY A 53 -15.97 8.53 3.59
C GLY A 53 -14.79 8.40 2.61
N ILE A 54 -13.63 7.85 3.02
CA ILE A 54 -12.51 7.61 2.10
C ILE A 54 -12.31 6.11 1.86
N THR A 55 -12.21 5.70 0.61
CA THR A 55 -11.87 4.32 0.23
C THR A 55 -10.73 4.30 -0.77
N LEU A 56 -9.67 3.55 -0.46
CA LEU A 56 -8.59 3.27 -1.40
C LEU A 56 -8.87 1.98 -2.18
N ARG A 57 -8.92 2.08 -3.52
CA ARG A 57 -9.17 0.96 -4.43
C ARG A 57 -8.13 0.89 -5.55
N ILE A 58 -8.01 -0.28 -6.15
CA ILE A 58 -7.24 -0.44 -7.39
C ILE A 58 -8.17 -0.15 -8.57
N LYS A 59 -7.83 0.84 -9.39
CA LYS A 59 -8.58 1.23 -10.57
C LYS A 59 -7.89 0.69 -11.81
N ALA A 60 -8.65 0.03 -12.68
CA ALA A 60 -8.21 -0.32 -14.02
C ALA A 60 -8.46 0.87 -14.96
N ASN A 61 -7.41 1.33 -15.62
CA ASN A 61 -7.44 2.42 -16.58
C ASN A 61 -7.14 1.85 -17.97
N ALA A 62 -8.19 1.66 -18.76
CA ALA A 62 -8.06 1.19 -20.13
C ALA A 62 -7.51 2.32 -21.02
N HIS A 63 -6.50 2.00 -21.83
CA HIS A 63 -5.91 2.87 -22.84
C HIS A 63 -5.62 2.07 -24.11
N ASP A 64 -5.32 2.76 -25.21
CA ASP A 64 -5.06 2.16 -26.53
C ASP A 64 -3.90 1.15 -26.53
N PHE A 65 -3.01 1.22 -25.54
CA PHE A 65 -1.82 0.37 -25.42
C PHE A 65 -2.00 -0.78 -24.41
N GLY A 66 -3.13 -0.84 -23.70
CA GLY A 66 -3.39 -1.83 -22.66
C GLY A 66 -4.09 -1.22 -21.45
N THR A 67 -4.27 -2.02 -20.40
CA THR A 67 -4.90 -1.58 -19.15
C THR A 67 -3.87 -1.48 -18.04
N TYR A 68 -3.58 -0.27 -17.59
CA TYR A 68 -2.76 -0.05 -16.40
C TYR A 68 -3.65 0.08 -15.16
N ARG A 69 -3.07 -0.13 -13.99
CA ARG A 69 -3.75 -0.11 -12.70
C ARG A 69 -3.06 0.86 -11.77
N THR A 70 -3.85 1.73 -11.15
CA THR A 70 -3.40 2.71 -10.16
C THR A 70 -4.22 2.58 -8.88
N VAL A 71 -3.73 3.20 -7.80
CA VAL A 71 -4.49 3.39 -6.58
C VAL A 71 -5.33 4.65 -6.74
N GLU A 72 -6.62 4.53 -6.49
CA GLU A 72 -7.55 5.65 -6.47
C GLU A 72 -8.17 5.78 -5.08
N ALA A 73 -8.18 7.00 -4.53
CA ALA A 73 -9.05 7.36 -3.42
C ALA A 73 -10.41 7.77 -3.96
N ARG A 74 -11.48 7.19 -3.40
CA ARG A 74 -12.85 7.67 -3.55
C ARG A 74 -13.24 8.39 -2.27
N ILE A 75 -13.75 9.60 -2.40
CA ILE A 75 -14.09 10.51 -1.30
C ILE A 75 -15.60 10.78 -1.33
N ASP A 76 -16.22 10.73 -0.16
CA ASP A 76 -17.60 11.11 0.13
C ASP A 76 -17.58 12.20 1.22
N ASP A 77 -17.63 13.47 0.80
CA ASP A 77 -17.46 14.64 1.68
C ASP A 77 -18.56 14.73 2.76
N ASP A 78 -19.72 14.10 2.52
CA ASP A 78 -20.83 14.06 3.47
C ASP A 78 -20.49 13.24 4.74
N GLN A 79 -19.39 12.46 4.70
CA GLN A 79 -18.88 11.70 5.85
C GLN A 79 -17.59 12.28 6.43
N ASP A 80 -17.18 13.48 6.02
CA ASP A 80 -16.01 14.14 6.60
C ASP A 80 -16.25 14.53 8.07
N ASP A 81 -15.46 13.98 8.96
CA ASP A 81 -15.42 14.31 10.39
C ASP A 81 -14.38 15.40 10.73
N GLY A 82 -13.84 16.08 9.71
CA GLY A 82 -12.66 16.95 9.79
C GLY A 82 -11.35 16.20 9.46
N SER A 83 -11.46 14.88 9.31
CA SER A 83 -10.54 13.89 8.79
C SER A 83 -9.79 14.23 7.51
N HIS A 84 -10.62 14.54 6.50
CA HIS A 84 -10.32 14.20 5.12
C HIS A 84 -9.13 14.97 4.60
N ALA A 85 -9.09 16.28 4.88
CA ALA A 85 -8.05 17.17 4.37
C ALA A 85 -6.63 16.68 4.73
N SER A 86 -6.38 16.37 6.00
CA SER A 86 -5.05 15.90 6.46
C SER A 86 -4.68 14.51 5.90
N TYR A 87 -5.68 13.63 5.76
CA TYR A 87 -5.46 12.30 5.20
C TYR A 87 -5.11 12.39 3.71
N LEU A 88 -5.88 13.19 2.95
CA LEU A 88 -5.67 13.42 1.52
C LEU A 88 -4.34 14.12 1.25
N GLU A 89 -3.96 15.13 2.05
CA GLU A 89 -2.64 15.76 1.96
C GLU A 89 -1.51 14.73 2.09
N THR A 90 -1.61 13.80 3.04
CA THR A 90 -0.63 12.72 3.20
C THR A 90 -0.57 11.79 1.98
N LEU A 91 -1.73 11.48 1.38
CA LEU A 91 -1.79 10.66 0.17
C LEU A 91 -1.22 11.38 -1.06
N GLU A 92 -1.49 12.67 -1.22
CA GLU A 92 -1.01 13.49 -2.34
C GLU A 92 0.50 13.73 -2.28
N ILE A 93 1.07 13.90 -1.09
CA ILE A 93 2.53 13.91 -0.89
C ILE A 93 3.13 12.59 -1.41
N GLY A 94 2.41 11.49 -1.21
CA GLY A 94 2.77 10.17 -1.72
C GLY A 94 4.08 9.66 -1.12
N ILE A 95 4.71 8.72 -1.83
CA ILE A 95 5.93 8.05 -1.38
C ILE A 95 6.92 8.03 -2.54
N ALA A 96 8.17 8.40 -2.26
CA ALA A 96 9.24 8.39 -3.25
C ALA A 96 9.81 6.98 -3.46
N PHE A 97 10.04 6.26 -2.36
CA PHE A 97 10.68 4.95 -2.36
C PHE A 97 9.97 3.96 -1.43
N TRP A 98 9.99 2.67 -1.75
CA TRP A 98 9.33 1.62 -0.95
C TRP A 98 9.74 1.63 0.53
N HIS A 99 11.03 1.90 0.79
CA HIS A 99 11.58 1.87 2.15
C HIS A 99 11.02 2.96 3.07
N GLN A 100 10.46 4.05 2.53
CA GLN A 100 9.80 5.09 3.34
C GLN A 100 8.53 4.56 4.02
N ALA A 101 7.91 3.54 3.45
CA ALA A 101 6.77 2.80 4.04
C ALA A 101 7.20 1.48 4.70
N GLY A 102 8.50 1.25 4.90
CA GLY A 102 9.04 0.03 5.50
C GLY A 102 9.06 -1.19 4.57
N PHE A 103 8.81 -1.02 3.27
CA PHE A 103 8.88 -2.09 2.29
C PHE A 103 10.28 -2.20 1.70
N ALA A 104 10.76 -3.43 1.51
CA ALA A 104 11.84 -3.67 0.56
C ALA A 104 11.28 -3.55 -0.88
N PRO A 105 12.07 -3.10 -1.86
CA PRO A 105 11.65 -3.12 -3.26
C PRO A 105 11.17 -4.53 -3.68
N PRO A 106 9.93 -4.68 -4.18
CA PRO A 106 9.39 -5.99 -4.51
C PRO A 106 10.11 -6.65 -5.70
N GLU A 107 10.48 -7.92 -5.56
CA GLU A 107 11.08 -8.71 -6.65
C GLU A 107 10.00 -9.26 -7.57
N PHE A 108 9.39 -8.40 -8.40
CA PHE A 108 8.25 -8.77 -9.27
C PHE A 108 8.56 -9.89 -10.28
N SER A 109 9.83 -10.16 -10.59
CA SER A 109 10.23 -11.30 -11.43
C SER A 109 9.85 -12.66 -10.84
N LYS A 110 9.62 -12.76 -9.52
CA LYS A 110 9.13 -13.98 -8.86
C LYS A 110 7.65 -14.26 -9.14
N LEU A 111 6.92 -13.26 -9.65
CA LEU A 111 5.48 -13.35 -9.90
C LEU A 111 5.23 -13.84 -11.34
N THR A 112 5.07 -15.14 -11.49
CA THR A 112 4.98 -15.82 -12.81
C THR A 112 3.57 -16.31 -13.14
N ALA A 113 2.69 -16.43 -12.14
CA ALA A 113 1.33 -16.93 -12.31
C ALA A 113 0.33 -16.19 -11.39
N SER A 114 -0.91 -16.06 -11.85
CA SER A 114 -1.94 -15.25 -11.17
C SER A 114 -2.37 -15.79 -9.80
N ASP A 115 -2.24 -17.09 -9.58
CA ASP A 115 -2.53 -17.73 -8.28
C ASP A 115 -1.53 -17.33 -7.18
N GLN A 116 -0.36 -16.84 -7.55
CA GLN A 116 0.67 -16.34 -6.62
C GLN A 116 0.41 -14.90 -6.15
N LEU A 117 -0.47 -14.14 -6.80
CA LEU A 117 -0.65 -12.71 -6.57
C LEU A 117 -0.96 -12.37 -5.11
N VAL A 118 -1.95 -13.07 -4.53
CA VAL A 118 -2.41 -12.79 -3.18
C VAL A 118 -1.30 -13.09 -2.17
N SER A 119 -0.68 -14.27 -2.26
CA SER A 119 0.42 -14.64 -1.36
C SER A 119 1.62 -13.70 -1.50
N PHE A 120 1.97 -13.30 -2.73
CA PHE A 120 3.06 -12.37 -2.99
C PHE A 120 2.83 -11.03 -2.28
N VAL A 121 1.61 -10.48 -2.37
CA VAL A 121 1.25 -9.23 -1.68
C VAL A 121 1.31 -9.39 -0.17
N VAL A 122 0.73 -10.46 0.37
CA VAL A 122 0.74 -10.70 1.83
C VAL A 122 2.17 -10.92 2.35
N ASP A 123 3.02 -11.63 1.61
CA ASP A 123 4.42 -11.88 1.98
C ASP A 123 5.24 -10.59 2.00
N ALA A 124 5.01 -9.68 1.06
CA ALA A 124 5.66 -8.37 1.04
C ALA A 124 5.22 -7.51 2.23
N VAL A 125 3.93 -7.48 2.56
CA VAL A 125 3.44 -6.76 3.77
C VAL A 125 3.98 -7.40 5.04
N ALA A 126 4.03 -8.74 5.12
CA ALA A 126 4.62 -9.45 6.26
C ALA A 126 6.12 -9.14 6.39
N SER A 127 6.84 -9.00 5.28
CA SER A 127 8.23 -8.55 5.27
C SER A 127 8.37 -7.13 5.82
N ALA A 128 7.51 -6.19 5.39
CA ALA A 128 7.50 -4.82 5.89
C ALA A 128 7.21 -4.75 7.41
N LEU A 129 6.30 -5.59 7.91
CA LEU A 129 6.05 -5.74 9.33
C LEU A 129 7.28 -6.24 10.09
N ARG A 130 8.03 -7.20 9.54
CA ARG A 130 9.29 -7.65 10.14
C ARG A 130 10.36 -6.56 10.11
N ILE A 131 10.44 -5.76 9.04
CA ILE A 131 11.41 -4.65 8.93
C ILE A 131 11.10 -3.57 9.98
N THR A 132 9.83 -3.23 10.16
CA THR A 132 9.38 -2.13 11.04
C THR A 132 9.12 -2.54 12.48
N ARG A 133 9.35 -3.81 12.83
CA ARG A 133 9.05 -4.35 14.16
C ARG A 133 9.79 -3.60 15.28
N PRO A 134 9.19 -3.47 16.48
CA PRO A 134 9.92 -2.98 17.63
C PRO A 134 11.01 -3.96 18.06
N SER A 135 11.96 -3.47 18.85
CA SER A 135 12.94 -4.30 19.56
C SER A 135 12.25 -5.18 20.62
N THR A 136 13.02 -6.06 21.25
CA THR A 136 12.54 -6.87 22.39
C THR A 136 12.11 -6.03 23.60
N THR A 137 12.49 -4.75 23.65
CA THR A 137 12.07 -3.80 24.69
C THR A 137 10.88 -2.94 24.26
N GLY A 138 10.29 -3.20 23.08
CA GLY A 138 9.18 -2.40 22.54
C GLY A 138 9.61 -1.10 21.85
N ALA A 139 10.92 -0.82 21.73
CA ALA A 139 11.40 0.41 21.13
C ALA A 139 11.51 0.28 19.60
N PHE A 140 11.05 1.29 18.86
CA PHE A 140 11.19 1.34 17.41
C PHE A 140 12.50 2.02 17.00
N PHE A 141 13.20 1.44 16.02
CA PHE A 141 14.37 2.07 15.40
C PHE A 141 14.35 1.87 13.88
N PRO A 142 14.28 2.95 13.09
CA PRO A 142 14.06 4.34 13.52
C PRO A 142 12.70 4.54 14.20
N GLU A 143 12.52 5.63 14.96
CA GLU A 143 11.24 5.94 15.64
C GLU A 143 10.06 6.02 14.65
N SER A 144 10.32 6.45 13.42
CA SER A 144 9.35 6.50 12.33
C SER A 144 8.80 5.13 11.93
N SER A 145 9.44 4.02 12.29
CA SER A 145 8.89 2.67 12.07
C SER A 145 7.68 2.38 12.94
N GLY A 146 7.52 3.05 14.08
CA GLY A 146 6.41 2.81 15.01
C GLY A 146 5.03 3.03 14.39
N PRO A 147 4.73 4.22 13.83
CA PRO A 147 3.48 4.46 13.13
C PRO A 147 3.22 3.47 11.98
N ILE A 148 4.24 3.22 11.14
CA ILE A 148 4.15 2.30 10.01
C ILE A 148 3.76 0.89 10.47
N HIS A 149 4.45 0.38 11.49
CA HIS A 149 4.20 -0.95 12.04
C HIS A 149 2.76 -1.11 12.57
N ARG A 150 2.28 -0.11 13.32
CA ARG A 150 0.92 -0.11 13.87
C ARG A 150 -0.14 -0.06 12.77
N ASN A 151 0.06 0.81 11.78
CA ASN A 151 -0.85 0.96 10.65
C ASN A 151 -0.96 -0.34 9.84
N LEU A 152 0.18 -0.95 9.52
CA LEU A 152 0.21 -2.22 8.79
C LEU A 152 -0.42 -3.37 9.60
N THR A 153 -0.13 -3.44 10.90
CA THR A 153 -0.70 -4.48 11.78
C THR A 153 -2.22 -4.37 11.85
N ALA A 154 -2.75 -3.15 11.99
CA ALA A 154 -4.19 -2.91 12.04
C ALA A 154 -4.88 -3.20 10.70
N ALA A 155 -4.26 -2.83 9.57
CA ALA A 155 -4.88 -2.95 8.25
C ALA A 155 -4.73 -4.35 7.63
N PHE A 156 -3.71 -5.12 8.01
CA PHE A 156 -3.36 -6.40 7.38
C PHE A 156 -3.13 -7.51 8.42
N PRO A 157 -4.17 -7.94 9.14
CA PRO A 157 -4.05 -8.95 10.20
C PRO A 157 -3.50 -10.30 9.71
N GLU A 158 -3.82 -10.72 8.48
CA GLU A 158 -3.25 -11.94 7.90
C GLU A 158 -1.73 -11.82 7.71
N ALA A 159 -1.26 -10.66 7.22
CA ALA A 159 0.16 -10.40 7.05
C ALA A 159 0.89 -10.34 8.40
N ALA A 160 0.26 -9.78 9.43
CA ALA A 160 0.79 -9.77 10.79
C ALA A 160 0.92 -11.18 11.36
N GLN A 161 -0.08 -12.03 11.18
CA GLN A 161 0.00 -13.44 11.58
C GLN A 161 1.12 -14.18 10.84
N ARG A 162 1.29 -13.92 9.53
CA ARG A 162 2.38 -14.51 8.72
C ARG A 162 3.75 -13.96 9.11
N ALA A 163 3.82 -12.71 9.57
CA ALA A 163 5.05 -12.09 10.04
C ALA A 163 5.52 -12.68 11.38
N PHE A 164 4.58 -12.89 12.30
CA PHE A 164 4.81 -13.26 13.70
C PHE A 164 3.91 -14.45 14.09
N SER A 165 4.27 -15.65 13.66
CA SER A 165 3.56 -16.88 14.05
C SER A 165 3.41 -16.99 15.57
N GLU A 166 2.36 -17.67 16.05
CA GLU A 166 2.05 -17.85 17.48
C GLU A 166 3.31 -18.23 18.28
N GLY A 167 3.72 -17.35 19.20
CA GLY A 167 4.93 -17.48 20.02
C GLY A 167 5.99 -16.39 19.79
N ALA A 168 5.90 -15.60 18.72
CA ALA A 168 6.68 -14.38 18.56
C ALA A 168 5.92 -13.19 19.18
N VAL A 169 6.47 -12.63 20.26
CA VAL A 169 5.85 -11.62 21.13
C VAL A 169 5.20 -10.48 20.32
N PRO A 170 3.89 -10.20 20.50
CA PRO A 170 3.32 -8.91 20.13
C PRO A 170 3.74 -7.92 21.23
N CYS A 171 4.63 -7.00 20.89
CA CYS A 171 4.92 -5.82 21.71
C CYS A 171 4.09 -4.64 21.20
#